data_AF-A0A8B7UVM8-F1
#
_entry.id   AF-A0A8B7UVM8-F1
#
_cell.length_a   1.000
_cell.length_b   1.000
_cell.length_c   1.000
_cell.angle_alpha   90.00
_cell.angle_beta   90.00
_cell.angle_gamma   90.00
#
_symmetry.space_group_name_H-M   'P 1'
#
loop_
_entity.id
_entity.type
_entity.pdbx_description
1 polymer ?
#
loop_
_entity_poly.entity_id
_entity_poly.type
_entity_poly.pdbx_seq_one_letter_code
_entity_poly.pdbx_strand_id
1 'polypeptide(L)'
;MTGSGALSSRPSLFPEELIPRYLAELQSPEAMTRCGFSSALGTLPDFLLRGRLQQVLTGLIAVTRISPKDVSFAEARRDGMRAISRICQTVGVKEDGTPDEAMCRENISEVYAALLDGMDDYTTDSRGDVGSCVREAAMTSLMDLTLLLAQTQPTLIAAPVCERIMCCVAQQASEKIDRIRAHAAHVFLTLLHFDSPPIPHVPHRGELEKLFPRSDMASVDWKAASQAFPLITQLLGLPTYRYYVLLGLAVSVGGLTASTIRHSTQSLFEYVKGIQSDPQALGNFSETLLQVFEDNLLNDRVSVSLLKMLNQLLANGCFDIFTTEENHHFCVKLLELCKEEIKKSKDIQKLLSSISV
;
A
#
# COMPACT_ATOMS: atom_id res chain seq x y z
N MET A 1 -46.11 5.73 -53.12
CA MET A 1 -46.85 5.68 -51.84
C MET A 1 -46.67 4.27 -51.27
N THR A 2 -45.49 3.73 -50.90
CA THR A 2 -44.43 4.22 -49.98
C THR A 2 -45.03 4.86 -48.72
N GLY A 3 -44.96 4.29 -47.53
CA GLY A 3 -44.37 3.04 -47.05
C GLY A 3 -44.81 2.85 -45.60
N SER A 4 -45.12 1.61 -45.23
CA SER A 4 -45.47 1.23 -43.86
C SER A 4 -44.26 1.40 -42.95
N GLY A 5 -44.33 2.35 -42.01
CA GLY A 5 -43.31 2.58 -41.01
C GLY A 5 -43.26 1.43 -40.01
N ALA A 6 -42.30 0.52 -40.19
CA ALA A 6 -41.89 -0.39 -39.14
C ALA A 6 -41.20 0.43 -38.05
N LEU A 7 -41.91 0.67 -36.95
CA LEU A 7 -41.32 1.06 -35.68
C LEU A 7 -40.40 -0.08 -35.24
N SER A 8 -39.11 0.07 -35.56
CA SER A 8 -38.01 -0.69 -34.99
C SER A 8 -38.13 -0.63 -33.46
N SER A 9 -38.56 -1.74 -32.87
CA SER A 9 -38.49 -1.96 -31.44
C SER A 9 -37.02 -1.90 -31.03
N ARG A 10 -36.62 -0.82 -30.35
CA ARG A 10 -35.37 -0.80 -29.59
C ARG A 10 -35.34 -2.07 -28.74
N PRO A 11 -34.26 -2.88 -28.77
CA PRO A 11 -34.19 -4.03 -27.88
C PRO A 11 -34.24 -3.50 -26.46
N SER A 12 -35.25 -3.93 -25.70
CA SER A 12 -35.24 -3.83 -24.26
C SER A 12 -33.93 -4.46 -23.78
N LEU A 13 -33.06 -3.68 -23.12
CA LEU A 13 -31.88 -4.22 -22.46
C LEU A 13 -32.37 -5.22 -21.41
N PHE A 14 -32.37 -6.51 -21.76
CA PHE A 14 -32.62 -7.55 -20.79
C PHE A 14 -31.44 -7.54 -19.80
N PRO A 15 -31.71 -7.59 -18.47
CA PRO A 15 -30.67 -7.64 -17.44
C PRO A 15 -29.61 -8.73 -17.69
N GLU A 16 -30.00 -9.83 -18.36
CA GLU A 16 -29.13 -10.96 -18.64
C GLU A 16 -27.96 -10.65 -19.57
N GLU A 17 -28.10 -9.71 -20.53
CA GLU A 17 -27.03 -9.35 -21.47
C GLU A 17 -26.15 -8.20 -20.99
N LEU A 18 -26.54 -7.48 -19.95
CA LEU A 18 -25.87 -6.25 -19.51
C LEU A 18 -24.46 -6.52 -18.98
N ILE A 19 -24.34 -7.42 -17.99
CA ILE A 19 -23.05 -7.70 -17.32
C ILE A 19 -22.01 -8.28 -18.29
N PRO A 20 -22.32 -9.28 -19.15
CA PRO A 20 -21.35 -9.79 -20.12
C PRO A 20 -20.78 -8.68 -21.03
N ARG A 21 -21.63 -7.74 -21.46
CA ARG A 21 -21.18 -6.60 -22.28
C ARG A 21 -20.28 -5.66 -21.48
N TYR A 22 -20.62 -5.36 -20.24
CA TYR A 22 -19.81 -4.48 -19.39
C TYR A 22 -18.45 -5.11 -19.05
N LEU A 23 -18.43 -6.43 -18.82
CA LEU A 23 -17.22 -7.20 -18.59
C LEU A 23 -16.31 -7.24 -19.82
N ALA A 24 -16.86 -7.32 -21.03
CA ALA A 24 -16.06 -7.26 -22.26
C ALA A 24 -15.31 -5.92 -22.38
N GLU A 25 -15.96 -4.82 -21.99
CA GLU A 25 -15.39 -3.48 -22.07
C GLU A 25 -14.30 -3.21 -21.02
N LEU A 26 -14.19 -4.05 -19.98
CA LEU A 26 -13.05 -4.04 -19.06
C LEU A 26 -11.72 -4.42 -19.74
N GLN A 27 -11.78 -5.05 -20.91
CA GLN A 27 -10.61 -5.41 -21.73
C GLN A 27 -10.39 -4.42 -22.90
N SER A 28 -11.11 -3.30 -22.93
CA SER A 28 -10.99 -2.29 -23.98
C SER A 28 -9.55 -1.77 -24.11
N PRO A 29 -9.04 -1.47 -25.32
CA PRO A 29 -7.73 -0.83 -25.47
C PRO A 29 -7.72 0.63 -24.98
N GLU A 30 -8.86 1.18 -24.58
CA GLU A 30 -9.00 2.56 -24.13
C GLU A 30 -9.13 2.64 -22.61
N ALA A 31 -8.20 3.33 -21.95
CA ALA A 31 -8.20 3.49 -20.49
C ALA A 31 -9.52 4.06 -19.96
N MET A 32 -10.05 5.10 -20.61
CA MET A 32 -11.29 5.76 -20.18
C MET A 32 -12.51 4.85 -20.26
N THR A 33 -12.54 3.94 -21.25
CA THR A 33 -13.58 2.92 -21.37
C THR A 33 -13.51 1.96 -20.20
N ARG A 34 -12.31 1.45 -19.85
CA ARG A 34 -12.14 0.62 -18.65
C ARG A 34 -12.55 1.33 -17.36
N CYS A 35 -12.21 2.61 -17.21
CA CYS A 35 -12.63 3.43 -16.05
C CYS A 35 -14.16 3.52 -15.95
N GLY A 36 -14.82 3.84 -17.07
CA GLY A 36 -16.27 4.00 -17.14
C GLY A 36 -17.01 2.71 -16.80
N PHE A 37 -16.60 1.59 -17.41
CA PHE A 37 -17.25 0.29 -17.17
C PHE A 37 -16.93 -0.29 -15.79
N SER A 38 -15.72 -0.07 -15.25
CA SER A 38 -15.41 -0.41 -13.86
C SER A 38 -16.33 0.35 -12.90
N SER A 39 -16.47 1.65 -13.11
CA SER A 39 -17.36 2.50 -12.30
C SER A 39 -18.82 2.06 -12.40
N ALA A 40 -19.29 1.75 -13.61
CA ALA A 40 -20.66 1.31 -13.84
C ALA A 40 -20.96 -0.02 -13.12
N LEU A 41 -20.09 -1.03 -13.28
CA LEU A 41 -20.19 -2.30 -12.55
C LEU A 41 -20.18 -2.10 -11.04
N GLY A 42 -19.30 -1.21 -10.55
CA GLY A 42 -19.18 -0.87 -9.13
C GLY A 42 -20.41 -0.19 -8.52
N THR A 43 -21.37 0.26 -9.33
CA THR A 43 -22.61 0.93 -8.87
C THR A 43 -23.87 0.12 -9.13
N LEU A 44 -23.74 -1.10 -9.68
CA LEU A 44 -24.90 -1.96 -9.92
C LEU A 44 -25.56 -2.33 -8.58
N PRO A 45 -26.90 -2.26 -8.49
CA PRO A 45 -27.63 -2.71 -7.32
C PRO A 45 -27.48 -4.22 -7.12
N ASP A 46 -27.60 -4.66 -5.87
CA ASP A 46 -27.46 -6.06 -5.43
C ASP A 46 -28.22 -7.06 -6.33
N PHE A 47 -29.49 -6.77 -6.66
CA PHE A 47 -30.30 -7.68 -7.48
C PHE A 47 -29.78 -7.93 -8.90
N LEU A 48 -28.95 -7.04 -9.45
CA LEU A 48 -28.29 -7.26 -10.75
C LEU A 48 -27.00 -8.06 -10.61
N LEU A 49 -26.35 -8.03 -9.44
CA LEU A 49 -25.10 -8.74 -9.17
C LEU A 49 -25.33 -10.19 -8.75
N ARG A 50 -26.47 -10.50 -8.10
CA ARG A 50 -26.81 -11.86 -7.66
C ARG A 50 -26.72 -12.88 -8.79
N GLY A 51 -26.04 -13.99 -8.51
CA GLY A 51 -25.80 -15.09 -9.46
C GLY A 51 -24.62 -14.85 -10.40
N ARG A 52 -24.01 -13.65 -10.39
CA ARG A 52 -22.88 -13.28 -11.26
C ARG A 52 -21.77 -12.51 -10.52
N LEU A 53 -21.83 -12.39 -9.19
CA LEU A 53 -20.89 -11.60 -8.41
C LEU A 53 -19.44 -12.05 -8.64
N GLN A 54 -19.17 -13.35 -8.62
CA GLN A 54 -17.82 -13.87 -8.79
C GLN A 54 -17.26 -13.51 -10.17
N GLN A 55 -18.10 -13.57 -11.21
CA GLN A 55 -17.72 -13.15 -12.56
C GLN A 55 -17.36 -11.66 -12.62
N VAL A 56 -18.15 -10.81 -11.95
CA VAL A 56 -17.91 -9.36 -11.89
C VAL A 56 -16.62 -9.05 -11.14
N LEU A 57 -16.42 -9.65 -9.96
CA LEU A 57 -15.20 -9.49 -9.17
C LEU A 57 -13.97 -9.95 -9.95
N THR A 58 -14.03 -11.11 -10.61
CA THR A 58 -12.92 -11.62 -11.43
C THR A 58 -12.54 -10.63 -12.54
N GLY A 59 -13.54 -10.07 -13.24
CA GLY A 59 -13.30 -9.07 -14.28
C GLY A 59 -12.66 -7.80 -13.75
N LEU A 60 -13.13 -7.28 -12.62
CA LEU A 60 -12.58 -6.08 -11.99
C LEU A 60 -11.17 -6.31 -11.44
N ILE A 61 -10.92 -7.46 -10.79
CA ILE A 61 -9.58 -7.84 -10.30
C ILE A 61 -8.60 -7.96 -11.47
N ALA A 62 -9.04 -8.43 -12.64
CA ALA A 62 -8.18 -8.45 -13.82
C ALA A 62 -7.78 -7.04 -14.27
N VAL A 63 -8.68 -6.05 -14.14
CA VAL A 63 -8.39 -4.64 -14.48
C VAL A 63 -7.36 -4.03 -13.56
N THR A 64 -7.30 -4.44 -12.29
CA THR A 64 -6.39 -3.83 -11.30
C THR A 64 -4.94 -4.29 -11.41
N ARG A 65 -4.66 -5.33 -12.20
CA ARG A 65 -3.31 -5.87 -12.39
C ARG A 65 -2.49 -5.01 -13.36
N ILE A 66 -1.23 -4.79 -13.02
CA ILE A 66 -0.28 -4.13 -13.92
C ILE A 66 0.08 -5.10 -15.04
N SER A 67 -0.01 -4.65 -16.29
CA SER A 67 0.45 -5.39 -17.46
C SER A 67 1.42 -4.52 -18.29
N PRO A 68 2.37 -5.12 -19.03
CA PRO A 68 3.24 -4.34 -19.92
C PRO A 68 2.47 -3.53 -20.99
N LYS A 69 1.28 -3.98 -21.36
CA LYS A 69 0.44 -3.33 -22.39
C LYS A 69 -0.31 -2.12 -21.85
N ASP A 70 -0.71 -2.18 -20.58
CA ASP A 70 -1.60 -1.21 -19.95
C ASP A 70 -0.94 -0.53 -18.73
N VAL A 71 0.39 -0.49 -18.70
CA VAL A 71 1.15 0.08 -17.57
C VAL A 71 0.71 1.52 -17.28
N SER A 72 0.45 2.32 -18.31
CA SER A 72 -0.01 3.71 -18.19
C SER A 72 -1.46 3.85 -17.69
N PHE A 73 -2.23 2.77 -17.56
CA PHE A 73 -3.66 2.83 -17.23
C PHE A 73 -3.90 2.83 -15.70
N ALA A 74 -3.14 3.66 -14.98
CA ALA A 74 -3.26 3.78 -13.52
C ALA A 74 -4.68 4.19 -13.10
N GLU A 75 -5.33 5.08 -13.85
CA GLU A 75 -6.71 5.51 -13.56
C GLU A 75 -7.72 4.37 -13.68
N ALA A 76 -7.54 3.44 -14.63
CA ALA A 76 -8.40 2.27 -14.78
C ALA A 76 -8.21 1.31 -13.61
N ARG A 77 -6.96 1.06 -13.18
CA ARG A 77 -6.67 0.23 -12.01
C ARG A 77 -7.28 0.82 -10.74
N ARG A 78 -7.14 2.14 -10.54
CA ARG A 78 -7.76 2.87 -9.43
C ARG A 78 -9.28 2.69 -9.40
N ASP A 79 -9.95 2.86 -10.55
CA ASP A 79 -11.41 2.75 -10.61
C ASP A 79 -11.88 1.30 -10.46
N GLY A 80 -11.07 0.32 -10.88
CA GLY A 80 -11.25 -1.09 -10.54
C GLY A 80 -11.23 -1.34 -9.02
N MET A 81 -10.23 -0.81 -8.30
CA MET A 81 -10.14 -0.94 -6.83
C MET A 81 -11.35 -0.35 -6.12
N ARG A 82 -11.82 0.81 -6.58
CA ARG A 82 -13.03 1.47 -6.04
C ARG A 82 -14.29 0.68 -6.33
N ALA A 83 -14.42 0.13 -7.54
CA ALA A 83 -15.55 -0.68 -7.93
C ALA A 83 -15.66 -1.95 -7.09
N ILE A 84 -14.54 -2.64 -6.83
CA ILE A 84 -14.48 -3.81 -5.95
C ILE A 84 -14.99 -3.46 -4.55
N SER A 85 -14.51 -2.38 -3.93
CA SER A 85 -14.97 -1.95 -2.59
C SER A 85 -16.47 -1.66 -2.56
N ARG A 86 -16.98 -0.89 -3.54
CA ARG A 86 -18.42 -0.57 -3.62
C ARG A 86 -19.29 -1.81 -3.80
N ILE A 87 -18.84 -2.78 -4.58
CA ILE A 87 -19.54 -4.06 -4.74
C ILE A 87 -19.62 -4.78 -3.39
N CYS A 88 -18.50 -4.87 -2.64
CA CYS A 88 -18.49 -5.49 -1.32
C CYS A 88 -19.53 -4.84 -0.39
N GLN A 89 -19.62 -3.51 -0.37
CA GLN A 89 -20.63 -2.78 0.39
C GLN A 89 -22.06 -3.06 -0.09
N THR A 90 -22.26 -3.22 -1.40
CA THR A 90 -23.58 -3.40 -2.01
C THR A 90 -24.16 -4.79 -1.75
N VAL A 91 -23.36 -5.84 -1.91
CA VAL A 91 -23.81 -7.24 -1.74
C VAL A 91 -23.77 -7.69 -0.29
N GLY A 92 -23.01 -6.98 0.55
CA GLY A 92 -22.83 -7.30 1.95
C GLY A 92 -22.07 -8.61 2.18
N VAL A 93 -22.16 -9.13 3.40
CA VAL A 93 -21.36 -10.26 3.87
C VAL A 93 -22.28 -11.37 4.37
N LYS A 94 -21.99 -12.60 3.96
CA LYS A 94 -22.63 -13.83 4.46
C LYS A 94 -21.57 -14.92 4.55
N GLU A 95 -21.15 -15.30 5.76
CA GLU A 95 -20.04 -16.26 5.96
C GLU A 95 -20.25 -17.57 5.20
N ASP A 96 -21.44 -18.15 5.33
CA ASP A 96 -21.87 -19.40 4.67
C ASP A 96 -22.68 -19.13 3.38
N GLY A 97 -22.54 -17.94 2.81
CA GLY A 97 -23.16 -17.57 1.53
C GLY A 97 -22.41 -18.13 0.32
N THR A 98 -23.00 -18.00 -0.85
CA THR A 98 -22.35 -18.37 -2.11
C THR A 98 -21.54 -17.19 -2.67
N PRO A 99 -20.39 -17.44 -3.33
CA PRO A 99 -19.54 -16.38 -3.88
C PRO A 99 -20.21 -15.56 -4.99
N ASP A 100 -21.31 -16.07 -5.55
CA ASP A 100 -22.11 -15.37 -6.56
C ASP A 100 -23.21 -14.46 -5.98
N GLU A 101 -23.40 -14.44 -4.66
CA GLU A 101 -24.45 -13.64 -4.01
C GLU A 101 -23.94 -12.65 -2.96
N ALA A 102 -22.84 -12.94 -2.27
CA ALA A 102 -22.31 -12.08 -1.22
C ALA A 102 -20.80 -12.26 -1.04
N MET A 103 -20.18 -11.38 -0.25
CA MET A 103 -18.84 -11.64 0.29
C MET A 103 -18.91 -12.79 1.31
N CYS A 104 -18.12 -13.83 1.09
CA CYS A 104 -18.11 -15.04 1.91
C CYS A 104 -16.71 -15.64 2.03
N ARG A 105 -16.59 -16.78 2.72
CA ARG A 105 -15.30 -17.46 2.93
C ARG A 105 -14.55 -17.79 1.64
N GLU A 106 -15.28 -18.03 0.55
CA GLU A 106 -14.70 -18.51 -0.73
C GLU A 106 -14.08 -17.39 -1.57
N ASN A 107 -14.59 -16.16 -1.50
CA ASN A 107 -14.14 -15.05 -2.37
C ASN A 107 -13.38 -13.93 -1.63
N ILE A 108 -13.49 -13.86 -0.29
CA ILE A 108 -12.93 -12.73 0.46
C ILE A 108 -11.40 -12.65 0.40
N SER A 109 -10.72 -13.80 0.36
CA SER A 109 -9.26 -13.86 0.29
C SER A 109 -8.73 -13.31 -1.03
N GLU A 110 -9.40 -13.61 -2.14
CA GLU A 110 -9.04 -13.10 -3.47
C GLU A 110 -9.23 -11.59 -3.56
N VAL A 111 -10.31 -11.07 -2.98
CA VAL A 111 -10.57 -9.63 -2.93
C VAL A 111 -9.51 -8.91 -2.10
N TYR A 112 -9.19 -9.41 -0.90
CA TYR A 112 -8.11 -8.83 -0.09
C TYR A 112 -6.76 -8.88 -0.80
N ALA A 113 -6.43 -9.99 -1.46
CA ALA A 113 -5.19 -10.11 -2.22
C ALA A 113 -5.11 -9.06 -3.33
N ALA A 114 -6.18 -8.91 -4.12
CA ALA A 114 -6.21 -7.91 -5.20
C ALA A 114 -6.06 -6.47 -4.69
N LEU A 115 -6.71 -6.13 -3.57
CA LEU A 115 -6.59 -4.82 -2.96
C LEU A 115 -5.19 -4.57 -2.38
N LEU A 116 -4.60 -5.58 -1.73
CA LEU A 116 -3.23 -5.52 -1.22
C LEU A 116 -2.20 -5.39 -2.34
N ASP A 117 -2.37 -6.09 -3.47
CA ASP A 117 -1.49 -5.94 -4.64
C ASP A 117 -1.52 -4.50 -5.19
N GLY A 118 -2.64 -3.79 -5.06
CA GLY A 118 -2.74 -2.37 -5.43
C GLY A 118 -1.88 -1.43 -4.58
N MET A 119 -1.47 -1.85 -3.38
CA MET A 119 -0.57 -1.09 -2.52
C MET A 119 0.85 -1.03 -3.07
N ASP A 120 1.20 -1.91 -4.00
CA ASP A 120 2.53 -1.99 -4.63
C ASP A 120 2.59 -1.35 -6.02
N ASP A 121 1.55 -0.60 -6.41
CA ASP A 121 1.55 0.12 -7.68
C ASP A 121 2.42 1.38 -7.61
N TYR A 122 3.71 1.24 -7.90
CA TYR A 122 4.68 2.34 -8.03
C TYR A 122 4.90 2.78 -9.48
N THR A 123 3.88 2.64 -10.33
CA THR A 123 3.99 3.03 -11.73
C THR A 123 4.26 4.53 -11.86
N THR A 124 5.23 4.88 -12.71
CA THR A 124 5.55 6.26 -13.05
C THR A 124 5.38 6.53 -14.54
N ASP A 125 4.92 7.73 -14.90
CA ASP A 125 4.99 8.25 -16.27
C ASP A 125 5.56 9.68 -16.28
N SER A 126 5.41 10.41 -17.38
CA SER A 126 5.89 11.80 -17.51
C SER A 126 5.28 12.78 -16.50
N ARG A 127 4.17 12.42 -15.85
CA ARG A 127 3.50 13.18 -14.78
C ARG A 127 4.05 12.84 -13.38
N GLY A 128 4.95 11.86 -13.28
CA GLY A 128 5.50 11.37 -12.01
C GLY A 128 4.86 10.06 -11.56
N ASP A 129 4.66 9.89 -10.25
CA ASP A 129 4.08 8.69 -9.64
C ASP A 129 2.56 8.63 -9.84
N VAL A 130 2.13 8.07 -10.97
CA VAL A 130 0.72 7.88 -11.31
C VAL A 130 0.09 6.71 -10.56
N GLY A 131 0.90 5.72 -10.15
CA GLY A 131 0.47 4.60 -9.30
C GLY A 131 -0.01 5.05 -7.93
N SER A 132 0.43 6.21 -7.44
CA SER A 132 -0.04 6.80 -6.17
C SER A 132 -1.56 6.87 -6.05
N CYS A 133 -2.30 7.12 -7.14
CA CYS A 133 -3.75 7.14 -7.10
C CYS A 133 -4.38 5.75 -6.92
N VAL A 134 -3.71 4.70 -7.40
CA VAL A 134 -4.09 3.30 -7.21
C VAL A 134 -3.83 2.89 -5.77
N ARG A 135 -2.66 3.23 -5.22
CA ARG A 135 -2.32 2.99 -3.80
C ARG A 135 -3.31 3.68 -2.85
N GLU A 136 -3.70 4.92 -3.15
CA GLU A 136 -4.75 5.63 -2.38
C GLU A 136 -6.11 4.93 -2.44
N ALA A 137 -6.54 4.49 -3.63
CA ALA A 137 -7.78 3.73 -3.77
C ALA A 137 -7.72 2.37 -3.07
N ALA A 138 -6.59 1.67 -3.14
CA ALA A 138 -6.37 0.41 -2.45
C ALA A 138 -6.46 0.58 -0.93
N MET A 139 -5.79 1.59 -0.36
CA MET A 139 -5.88 1.91 1.08
C MET A 139 -7.33 2.16 1.53
N THR A 140 -8.08 2.98 0.78
CA THR A 140 -9.50 3.23 1.09
C THR A 140 -10.32 1.96 0.99
N SER A 141 -10.15 1.18 -0.09
CA SER A 141 -10.91 -0.06 -0.30
C SER A 141 -10.61 -1.12 0.77
N LEU A 142 -9.35 -1.24 1.22
CA LEU A 142 -8.96 -2.13 2.31
C LEU A 142 -9.60 -1.68 3.64
N MET A 143 -9.62 -0.37 3.89
CA MET A 143 -10.28 0.20 5.05
C MET A 143 -11.78 -0.15 5.05
N ASP A 144 -12.48 0.20 3.98
CA ASP A 144 -13.92 0.01 3.83
C ASP A 144 -14.32 -1.48 4.01
N LEU A 145 -13.61 -2.39 3.34
CA LEU A 145 -13.87 -3.83 3.43
C LEU A 145 -13.63 -4.36 4.85
N THR A 146 -12.55 -3.92 5.49
CA THR A 146 -12.21 -4.37 6.84
C THR A 146 -13.20 -3.84 7.87
N LEU A 147 -13.67 -2.59 7.73
CA LEU A 147 -14.72 -2.03 8.57
C LEU A 147 -16.06 -2.77 8.37
N LEU A 148 -16.43 -3.06 7.12
CA LEU A 148 -17.63 -3.84 6.79
C LEU A 148 -17.59 -5.21 7.47
N LEU A 149 -16.48 -5.94 7.33
CA LEU A 149 -16.30 -7.24 7.97
C LEU A 149 -16.27 -7.15 9.49
N ALA A 150 -15.60 -6.15 10.07
CA ALA A 150 -15.56 -5.97 11.51
C ALA A 150 -16.96 -5.73 12.10
N GLN A 151 -17.86 -5.06 11.37
CA GLN A 151 -19.23 -4.83 11.81
C GLN A 151 -20.15 -6.03 11.61
N THR A 152 -19.90 -6.86 10.59
CA THR A 152 -20.85 -7.89 10.15
C THR A 152 -20.38 -9.31 10.45
N GLN A 153 -19.13 -9.64 10.12
CA GLN A 153 -18.54 -10.96 10.28
C GLN A 153 -17.01 -10.89 10.56
N PRO A 154 -16.58 -10.55 11.79
CA PRO A 154 -15.17 -10.38 12.13
C PRO A 154 -14.31 -11.63 11.89
N THR A 155 -14.90 -12.83 11.95
CA THR A 155 -14.20 -14.12 11.78
C THR A 155 -13.60 -14.30 10.39
N LEU A 156 -14.05 -13.52 9.39
CA LEU A 156 -13.49 -13.54 8.04
C LEU A 156 -12.22 -12.69 7.90
N ILE A 157 -11.89 -11.87 8.89
CA ILE A 157 -10.64 -11.09 8.92
C ILE A 157 -9.53 -11.99 9.48
N ALA A 158 -8.77 -12.63 8.60
CA ALA A 158 -7.64 -13.46 9.03
C ALA A 158 -6.52 -12.59 9.63
N ALA A 159 -5.87 -13.07 10.70
CA ALA A 159 -4.79 -12.35 11.36
C ALA A 159 -3.64 -11.93 10.41
N PRO A 160 -3.13 -12.80 9.50
CA PRO A 160 -2.09 -12.40 8.56
C PRO A 160 -2.53 -11.30 7.58
N VAL A 161 -3.83 -11.24 7.26
CA VAL A 161 -4.39 -10.20 6.38
C VAL A 161 -4.43 -8.87 7.12
N CYS A 162 -4.92 -8.85 8.36
CA CYS A 162 -4.94 -7.62 9.17
C CYS A 162 -3.53 -7.08 9.40
N GLU A 163 -2.58 -7.95 9.75
CA GLU A 163 -1.18 -7.59 9.88
C GLU A 163 -0.63 -6.94 8.60
N ARG A 164 -0.83 -7.60 7.45
CA ARG A 164 -0.34 -7.08 6.17
C ARG A 164 -0.97 -5.74 5.80
N ILE A 165 -2.26 -5.54 6.05
CA ILE A 165 -2.92 -4.24 5.85
C ILE A 165 -2.24 -3.17 6.70
N MET A 166 -2.11 -3.40 8.00
CA MET A 166 -1.52 -2.41 8.92
C MET A 166 -0.07 -2.09 8.55
N CYS A 167 0.71 -3.10 8.15
CA CYS A 167 2.09 -2.94 7.68
C CYS A 167 2.20 -2.13 6.38
N CYS A 168 1.42 -2.48 5.35
CA CYS A 168 1.42 -1.76 4.08
C CYS A 168 0.97 -0.30 4.25
N VAL A 169 -0.02 -0.05 5.11
CA VAL A 169 -0.46 1.32 5.41
C VAL A 169 0.62 2.08 6.19
N ALA A 170 1.30 1.46 7.15
CA ALA A 170 2.44 2.08 7.85
C ALA A 170 3.60 2.43 6.91
N GLN A 171 3.87 1.59 5.90
CA GLN A 171 4.82 1.91 4.85
C GLN A 171 4.39 3.16 4.08
N GLN A 172 3.15 3.20 3.56
CA GLN A 172 2.65 4.37 2.80
C GLN A 172 2.69 5.66 3.65
N ALA A 173 2.43 5.56 4.96
CA ALA A 173 2.57 6.69 5.89
C ALA A 173 4.03 7.16 6.02
N SER A 174 5.00 6.27 5.83
CA SER A 174 6.44 6.57 5.94
C SER A 174 7.06 7.15 4.66
N GLU A 175 6.31 7.19 3.55
CA GLU A 175 6.79 7.62 2.24
C GLU A 175 6.72 9.14 1.99
N LYS A 176 7.38 9.55 0.90
CA LYS A 176 7.72 10.95 0.60
C LYS A 176 6.54 11.83 0.17
N ILE A 177 5.44 11.25 -0.31
CA ILE A 177 4.33 12.00 -0.91
C ILE A 177 3.34 12.44 0.17
N ASP A 178 3.28 13.75 0.45
CA ASP A 178 2.51 14.33 1.56
C ASP A 178 1.03 13.90 1.58
N ARG A 179 0.38 13.91 0.42
CA ARG A 179 -1.02 13.49 0.28
C ARG A 179 -1.20 12.01 0.64
N ILE A 180 -0.33 11.14 0.14
CA ILE A 180 -0.40 9.69 0.36
C ILE A 180 -0.11 9.38 1.81
N ARG A 181 0.93 10.01 2.39
CA ARG A 181 1.26 9.89 3.81
C ARG A 181 0.08 10.27 4.70
N ALA A 182 -0.57 11.40 4.44
CA ALA A 182 -1.73 11.83 5.23
C ALA A 182 -2.92 10.88 5.08
N HIS A 183 -3.18 10.37 3.87
CA HIS A 183 -4.23 9.38 3.65
C HIS A 183 -3.94 8.06 4.35
N ALA A 184 -2.70 7.57 4.28
CA ALA A 184 -2.26 6.36 4.97
C ALA A 184 -2.39 6.49 6.50
N ALA A 185 -1.96 7.62 7.06
CA ALA A 185 -2.14 7.89 8.49
C ALA A 185 -3.63 7.89 8.89
N HIS A 186 -4.49 8.50 8.08
CA HIS A 186 -5.94 8.46 8.30
C HIS A 186 -6.49 7.03 8.30
N VAL A 187 -6.10 6.21 7.32
CA VAL A 187 -6.53 4.80 7.25
C VAL A 187 -6.00 4.01 8.45
N PHE A 188 -4.72 4.15 8.80
CA PHE A 188 -4.10 3.47 9.93
C PHE A 188 -4.83 3.76 11.24
N LEU A 189 -5.07 5.05 11.51
CA LEU A 189 -5.76 5.50 12.73
C LEU A 189 -7.23 5.11 12.74
N THR A 190 -7.90 5.13 11.59
CA THR A 190 -9.29 4.67 11.48
C THR A 190 -9.40 3.19 11.84
N LEU A 191 -8.52 2.34 11.29
CA LEU A 191 -8.49 0.91 11.60
C LEU A 191 -8.10 0.63 13.06
N LEU A 192 -7.10 1.34 13.58
CA LEU A 192 -6.66 1.22 14.96
C LEU A 192 -7.76 1.63 15.93
N HIS A 193 -8.38 2.79 15.72
CA HIS A 193 -9.32 3.35 16.67
C HIS A 193 -10.76 2.87 16.47
N PHE A 194 -11.10 2.18 15.39
CA PHE A 194 -12.45 1.66 15.23
C PHE A 194 -12.85 0.76 16.41
N ASP A 195 -14.00 1.04 17.03
CA ASP A 195 -14.43 0.49 18.31
C ASP A 195 -15.85 -0.12 18.28
N SER A 196 -16.45 -0.26 17.09
CA SER A 196 -17.86 -0.61 16.94
C SER A 196 -18.11 -1.81 16.00
N PRO A 197 -17.67 -3.04 16.33
CA PRO A 197 -16.75 -3.44 17.40
C PRO A 197 -15.26 -3.25 16.97
N PRO A 198 -14.28 -3.39 17.89
CA PRO A 198 -12.87 -3.28 17.53
C PRO A 198 -12.44 -4.27 16.44
N ILE A 199 -11.61 -3.80 15.50
CA ILE A 199 -11.07 -4.66 14.43
C ILE A 199 -10.18 -5.74 15.07
N PRO A 200 -10.46 -7.04 14.81
CA PRO A 200 -9.67 -8.12 15.38
C PRO A 200 -8.26 -8.14 14.78
N HIS A 201 -7.32 -8.74 15.52
CA HIS A 201 -5.96 -9.04 15.05
C HIS A 201 -5.06 -7.85 14.65
N VAL A 202 -5.42 -6.61 15.00
CA VAL A 202 -4.49 -5.47 14.86
C VAL A 202 -3.22 -5.75 15.67
N PRO A 203 -2.05 -5.88 15.04
CA PRO A 203 -0.83 -6.26 15.76
C PRO A 203 -0.38 -5.11 16.66
N HIS A 204 0.12 -5.47 17.86
CA HIS A 204 0.56 -4.49 18.87
C HIS A 204 -0.50 -3.42 19.23
N ARG A 205 -1.80 -3.76 19.19
CA ARG A 205 -2.91 -2.81 19.44
C ARG A 205 -2.70 -1.97 20.70
N GLY A 206 -2.34 -2.59 21.82
CA GLY A 206 -2.18 -1.89 23.10
C GLY A 206 -1.03 -0.88 23.10
N GLU A 207 0.08 -1.20 22.43
CA GLU A 207 1.22 -0.29 22.24
C GLU A 207 0.86 0.83 21.25
N LEU A 208 0.18 0.51 20.16
CA LEU A 208 -0.27 1.49 19.18
C LEU A 208 -1.26 2.50 19.77
N GLU A 209 -2.20 2.07 20.60
CA GLU A 209 -3.14 2.97 21.28
C GLU A 209 -2.44 3.92 22.26
N LYS A 210 -1.31 3.51 22.84
CA LYS A 210 -0.45 4.38 23.67
C LYS A 210 0.39 5.35 22.82
N LEU A 211 0.93 4.89 21.70
CA LEU A 211 1.71 5.71 20.78
C LEU A 211 0.86 6.72 20.01
N PHE A 212 -0.39 6.35 19.71
CA PHE A 212 -1.33 7.15 18.93
C PHE A 212 -2.67 7.33 19.66
N PRO A 213 -2.71 8.05 20.80
CA PRO A 213 -3.99 8.31 21.50
C PRO A 213 -4.96 9.09 20.60
N ARG A 214 -6.24 8.70 20.57
CA ARG A 214 -7.25 9.32 19.67
C ARG A 214 -7.34 10.84 19.84
N SER A 215 -7.24 11.35 21.06
CA SER A 215 -7.26 12.79 21.36
C SER A 215 -6.13 13.55 20.69
N ASP A 216 -4.93 13.00 20.73
CA ASP A 216 -3.71 13.69 20.34
C ASP A 216 -3.57 13.69 18.82
N MET A 217 -3.97 12.59 18.19
CA MET A 217 -3.89 12.41 16.74
C MET A 217 -4.88 13.28 15.96
N ALA A 218 -5.95 13.75 16.59
CA ALA A 218 -6.98 14.58 15.94
C ALA A 218 -6.44 15.94 15.47
N SER A 219 -5.41 16.48 16.13
CA SER A 219 -4.81 17.78 15.80
C SER A 219 -3.57 17.71 14.91
N VAL A 220 -3.08 16.50 14.59
CA VAL A 220 -1.84 16.31 13.83
C VAL A 220 -2.07 16.61 12.35
N ASP A 221 -1.25 17.49 11.77
CA ASP A 221 -1.18 17.65 10.32
C ASP A 221 -0.24 16.60 9.72
N TRP A 222 -0.83 15.49 9.28
CA TRP A 222 -0.08 14.39 8.66
C TRP A 222 0.53 14.73 7.29
N LYS A 223 0.12 15.84 6.65
CA LYS A 223 0.81 16.34 5.46
C LYS A 223 2.12 17.01 5.84
N ALA A 224 2.19 17.68 7.00
CA ALA A 224 3.40 18.31 7.49
C ALA A 224 4.43 17.26 7.94
N ALA A 225 5.51 17.11 7.19
CA ALA A 225 6.60 16.18 7.51
C ALA A 225 7.16 16.37 8.93
N SER A 226 7.22 17.62 9.42
CA SER A 226 7.69 17.96 10.76
C SER A 226 6.82 17.42 11.90
N GLN A 227 5.53 17.14 11.64
CA GLN A 227 4.62 16.56 12.63
C GLN A 227 4.47 15.05 12.43
N ALA A 228 4.45 14.59 11.17
CA ALA A 228 4.22 13.19 10.84
C ALA A 228 5.41 12.28 11.21
N PHE A 229 6.64 12.62 10.80
CA PHE A 229 7.79 11.70 10.95
C PHE A 229 8.20 11.39 12.40
N PRO A 230 8.13 12.34 13.37
CA PRO A 230 8.40 12.01 14.77
C PRO A 230 7.46 10.94 15.34
N LEU A 231 6.22 10.90 14.86
CA LEU A 231 5.21 9.91 15.25
C LEU A 231 5.39 8.59 14.49
N ILE A 232 5.60 8.65 13.17
CA ILE A 232 5.78 7.46 12.32
C ILE A 232 7.02 6.65 12.75
N THR A 233 8.12 7.32 13.06
CA THR A 233 9.37 6.64 13.46
C THR A 233 9.24 5.87 14.78
N GLN A 234 8.26 6.16 15.64
CA GLN A 234 7.98 5.34 16.83
C GLN A 234 7.59 3.90 16.47
N LEU A 235 7.01 3.67 15.29
CA LEU A 235 6.65 2.34 14.81
C LEU A 235 7.88 1.43 14.59
N LEU A 236 9.08 2.01 14.43
CA LEU A 236 10.33 1.24 14.33
C LEU A 236 10.60 0.41 15.60
N GLY A 237 10.04 0.81 16.74
CA GLY A 237 10.09 0.06 18.00
C GLY A 237 9.31 -1.25 17.96
N LEU A 238 8.35 -1.38 17.05
CA LEU A 238 7.46 -2.53 16.94
C LEU A 238 7.95 -3.48 15.83
N PRO A 239 8.35 -4.73 16.15
CA PRO A 239 8.95 -5.65 15.18
C PRO A 239 8.13 -5.87 13.91
N THR A 240 6.81 -6.04 14.04
CA THR A 240 5.89 -6.27 12.91
C THR A 240 5.94 -5.14 11.87
N TYR A 241 6.14 -3.89 12.31
CA TYR A 241 6.09 -2.71 11.44
C TYR A 241 7.46 -2.28 10.91
N ARG A 242 8.55 -2.67 11.59
CA ARG A 242 9.89 -2.12 11.39
C ARG A 242 10.38 -2.20 9.94
N TYR A 243 10.24 -3.36 9.31
CA TYR A 243 10.65 -3.57 7.91
C TYR A 243 9.96 -2.59 6.96
N TYR A 244 8.62 -2.52 7.05
CA TYR A 244 7.77 -1.70 6.20
C TYR A 244 7.99 -0.20 6.40
N VAL A 245 8.19 0.22 7.66
CA VAL A 245 8.49 1.61 7.99
C VAL A 245 9.89 1.99 7.48
N LEU A 246 10.90 1.13 7.63
CA LEU A 246 12.24 1.36 7.07
C LEU A 246 12.21 1.47 5.54
N LEU A 247 11.47 0.59 4.87
CA LEU A 247 11.29 0.64 3.42
C LEU A 247 10.67 1.97 2.96
N GLY A 248 9.63 2.45 3.64
CA GLY A 248 9.03 3.75 3.35
C GLY A 248 9.95 4.94 3.68
N LEU A 249 10.67 4.87 4.81
CA LEU A 249 11.65 5.89 5.20
C LEU A 249 12.82 5.99 4.22
N ALA A 250 13.27 4.88 3.63
CA ALA A 250 14.35 4.86 2.65
C ALA A 250 14.10 5.84 1.49
N VAL A 251 12.88 5.86 0.95
CA VAL A 251 12.50 6.76 -0.15
C VAL A 251 12.20 8.20 0.30
N SER A 252 11.98 8.43 1.60
CA SER A 252 11.80 9.75 2.21
C SER A 252 13.13 10.42 2.54
N VAL A 253 14.00 9.73 3.27
CA VAL A 253 15.33 10.18 3.71
C VAL A 253 16.29 10.30 2.53
N GLY A 254 16.28 9.32 1.63
CA GLY A 254 17.05 9.32 0.39
C GLY A 254 16.40 10.05 -0.78
N GLY A 255 15.29 10.74 -0.53
CA GLY A 255 14.44 11.37 -1.55
C GLY A 255 15.03 12.65 -2.16
N LEU A 256 14.15 13.48 -2.73
CA LEU A 256 14.52 14.75 -3.39
C LEU A 256 13.93 16.00 -2.70
N THR A 257 12.83 15.84 -1.96
CA THR A 257 12.11 16.97 -1.34
C THR A 257 12.80 17.42 -0.06
N ALA A 258 13.40 18.62 -0.06
CA ALA A 258 14.24 19.10 1.04
C ALA A 258 13.57 19.08 2.42
N SER A 259 12.30 19.50 2.52
CA SER A 259 11.55 19.49 3.80
C SER A 259 11.30 18.06 4.30
N THR A 260 10.87 17.16 3.42
CA THR A 260 10.65 15.74 3.71
C THR A 260 11.94 15.07 4.15
N ILE A 261 13.03 15.26 3.41
CA ILE A 261 14.37 14.74 3.76
C ILE A 261 14.74 15.24 5.16
N ARG A 262 14.72 16.56 5.39
CA ARG A 262 15.12 17.14 6.67
C ARG A 262 14.39 16.51 7.86
N HIS A 263 13.05 16.44 7.81
CA HIS A 263 12.27 15.96 8.94
C HIS A 263 12.27 14.43 9.09
N SER A 264 12.31 13.69 7.98
CA SER A 264 12.44 12.23 8.03
C SER A 264 13.81 11.81 8.55
N THR A 265 14.90 12.43 8.07
CA THR A 265 16.27 12.21 8.55
C THR A 265 16.37 12.53 10.03
N GLN A 266 15.90 13.71 10.46
CA GLN A 266 15.96 14.12 11.86
C GLN A 266 15.24 13.12 12.77
N SER A 267 14.00 12.75 12.43
CA SER A 267 13.20 11.84 13.25
C SER A 267 13.82 10.44 13.31
N LEU A 268 14.34 9.95 12.18
CA LEU A 268 15.05 8.67 12.13
C LEU A 268 16.31 8.69 13.01
N PHE A 269 17.09 9.75 12.96
CA PHE A 269 18.29 9.88 13.80
C PHE A 269 17.95 9.96 15.28
N GLU A 270 16.94 10.72 15.64
CA GLU A 270 16.45 10.79 17.03
C GLU A 270 16.05 9.40 17.53
N TYR A 271 15.32 8.62 16.72
CA TYR A 271 14.99 7.24 17.03
C TYR A 271 16.23 6.34 17.20
N VAL A 272 17.15 6.34 16.22
CA VAL A 272 18.33 5.46 16.26
C VAL A 272 19.26 5.81 17.41
N LYS A 273 19.46 7.10 17.70
CA LYS A 273 20.20 7.56 18.88
C LYS A 273 19.55 7.11 20.18
N GLY A 274 18.21 7.09 20.24
CA GLY A 274 17.45 6.61 21.40
C GLY A 274 17.67 5.13 21.71
N ILE A 275 17.99 4.31 20.70
CA ILE A 275 18.27 2.87 20.86
C ILE A 275 19.76 2.53 20.80
N GLN A 276 20.65 3.50 20.55
CA GLN A 276 22.07 3.24 20.28
C GLN A 276 22.80 2.58 21.45
N SER A 277 22.37 2.85 22.68
CA SER A 277 22.93 2.24 23.90
C SER A 277 22.32 0.88 24.25
N ASP A 278 21.33 0.40 23.49
CA ASP A 278 20.73 -0.92 23.62
C ASP A 278 21.21 -1.81 22.47
N PRO A 279 22.20 -2.70 22.70
CA PRO A 279 22.77 -3.54 21.66
C PRO A 279 21.75 -4.43 20.96
N GLN A 280 20.72 -4.90 21.68
CA GLN A 280 19.70 -5.77 21.11
C GLN A 280 18.75 -4.99 20.22
N ALA A 281 18.28 -3.82 20.67
CA ALA A 281 17.41 -2.96 19.87
C ALA A 281 18.12 -2.45 18.61
N LEU A 282 19.36 -1.98 18.74
CA LEU A 282 20.17 -1.53 17.60
C LEU A 282 20.50 -2.69 16.66
N GLY A 283 20.83 -3.88 17.18
CA GLY A 283 21.05 -5.09 16.39
C GLY A 283 19.83 -5.45 15.54
N ASN A 284 18.66 -5.57 16.16
CA ASN A 284 17.39 -5.85 15.46
C ASN A 284 17.06 -4.80 14.39
N PHE A 285 17.30 -3.51 14.68
CA PHE A 285 17.13 -2.43 13.71
C PHE A 285 18.05 -2.60 12.50
N SER A 286 19.32 -2.90 12.77
CA SER A 286 20.37 -3.01 11.76
C SER A 286 20.18 -4.24 10.88
N GLU A 287 19.78 -5.37 11.44
CA GLU A 287 19.39 -6.57 10.69
C GLU A 287 18.21 -6.30 9.77
N THR A 288 17.18 -5.61 10.28
CA THR A 288 16.01 -5.26 9.46
C THR A 288 16.40 -4.30 8.33
N LEU A 289 17.31 -3.36 8.58
CA LEU A 289 17.83 -2.43 7.57
C LEU A 289 18.60 -3.18 6.46
N LEU A 290 19.41 -4.18 6.82
CA LEU A 290 20.08 -5.05 5.85
C LEU A 290 19.08 -5.88 5.05
N GLN A 291 18.05 -6.42 5.70
CA GLN A 291 16.99 -7.18 5.04
C GLN A 291 16.27 -6.31 3.98
N VAL A 292 15.93 -5.06 4.33
CA VAL A 292 15.34 -4.11 3.37
C VAL A 292 16.26 -3.88 2.17
N PHE A 293 17.57 -3.80 2.37
CA PHE A 293 18.51 -3.65 1.27
C PHE A 293 18.58 -4.92 0.41
N GLU A 294 18.73 -6.09 1.04
CA GLU A 294 18.81 -7.38 0.35
C GLU A 294 17.58 -7.66 -0.51
N ASP A 295 16.37 -7.44 0.03
CA ASP A 295 15.10 -7.66 -0.68
C ASP A 295 14.86 -6.68 -1.83
N ASN A 296 15.57 -5.55 -1.84
CA ASN A 296 15.44 -4.50 -2.86
C ASN A 296 16.70 -4.33 -3.71
N LEU A 297 17.58 -5.33 -3.74
CA LEU A 297 18.71 -5.35 -4.67
C LEU A 297 18.21 -5.20 -6.12
N LEU A 298 18.91 -4.37 -6.88
CA LEU A 298 18.63 -4.01 -8.27
C LEU A 298 17.30 -3.29 -8.51
N ASN A 299 16.55 -2.96 -7.45
CA ASN A 299 15.37 -2.12 -7.52
C ASN A 299 15.77 -0.65 -7.29
N ASP A 300 16.24 0.01 -8.35
CA ASP A 300 16.80 1.38 -8.29
C ASP A 300 15.85 2.41 -7.64
N ARG A 301 14.53 2.18 -7.68
CA ARG A 301 13.53 3.01 -6.98
C ARG A 301 13.83 3.11 -5.49
N VAL A 302 14.20 1.98 -4.88
CA VAL A 302 14.44 1.83 -3.44
C VAL A 302 15.92 1.90 -3.14
N SER A 303 16.74 1.08 -3.81
CA SER A 303 18.14 0.86 -3.45
C SER A 303 18.99 2.14 -3.50
N VAL A 304 18.81 3.00 -4.51
CA VAL A 304 19.54 4.27 -4.60
C VAL A 304 19.18 5.22 -3.46
N SER A 305 17.89 5.28 -3.08
CA SER A 305 17.45 6.09 -1.95
C SER A 305 17.93 5.51 -0.62
N LEU A 306 17.92 4.18 -0.50
CA LEU A 306 18.42 3.47 0.67
C LEU A 306 19.92 3.69 0.88
N LEU A 307 20.74 3.65 -0.18
CA LEU A 307 22.17 3.97 -0.11
C LEU A 307 22.40 5.40 0.44
N LYS A 308 21.61 6.38 0.00
CA LYS A 308 21.67 7.74 0.53
C LYS A 308 21.28 7.82 2.01
N MET A 309 20.27 7.06 2.43
CA MET A 309 19.88 6.94 3.84
C MET A 309 20.99 6.28 4.68
N LEU A 310 21.60 5.21 4.19
CA LEU A 310 22.72 4.52 4.83
C LEU A 310 23.91 5.45 5.04
N ASN A 311 24.32 6.17 3.99
CA ASN A 311 25.38 7.18 4.08
C ASN A 311 25.05 8.22 5.16
N GLN A 312 23.81 8.72 5.21
CA GLN A 312 23.38 9.66 6.24
C GLN A 312 23.48 9.07 7.65
N LEU A 313 23.03 7.84 7.87
CA LEU A 313 23.14 7.17 9.18
C LEU A 313 24.59 6.95 9.61
N LEU A 314 25.43 6.46 8.70
CA LEU A 314 26.86 6.23 8.94
C LEU A 314 27.60 7.54 9.24
N ALA A 315 27.39 8.58 8.42
CA ALA A 315 28.03 9.88 8.60
C ALA A 315 27.63 10.60 9.90
N ASN A 316 26.51 10.20 10.52
CA ASN A 316 26.05 10.74 11.80
C ASN A 316 26.36 9.82 12.99
N GLY A 317 27.22 8.82 12.81
CA GLY A 317 27.71 7.94 13.87
C GLY A 317 26.64 7.05 14.48
N CYS A 318 25.54 6.77 13.77
CA CYS A 318 24.44 5.94 14.29
C CYS A 318 24.89 4.50 14.59
N PHE A 319 25.94 4.03 13.93
CA PHE A 319 26.46 2.66 14.02
C PHE A 319 27.89 2.59 14.57
N ASP A 320 28.41 3.66 15.20
CA ASP A 320 29.79 3.72 15.69
C ASP A 320 30.14 2.57 16.65
N ILE A 321 29.16 2.09 17.43
CA ILE A 321 29.36 0.97 18.35
C ILE A 321 29.78 -0.31 17.63
N PHE A 322 29.33 -0.54 16.39
CA PHE A 322 29.70 -1.71 15.59
C PHE A 322 31.14 -1.65 15.10
N THR A 323 31.78 -0.49 15.12
CA THR A 323 33.20 -0.34 14.73
C THR A 323 34.17 -0.78 15.81
N THR A 324 33.67 -1.05 17.02
CA THR A 324 34.49 -1.55 18.14
C THR A 324 34.86 -3.03 18.00
N GLU A 325 34.14 -3.77 17.14
CA GLU A 325 34.37 -5.17 16.84
C GLU A 325 34.93 -5.33 15.42
N GLU A 326 36.06 -6.03 15.28
CA GLU A 326 36.62 -6.33 13.97
C GLU A 326 35.68 -7.28 13.20
N ASN A 327 35.39 -6.94 11.94
CA ASN A 327 34.47 -7.70 11.07
C ASN A 327 33.05 -7.89 11.63
N HIS A 328 32.52 -6.89 12.35
CA HIS A 328 31.14 -6.90 12.80
C HIS A 328 30.18 -7.24 11.64
N HIS A 329 29.24 -8.17 11.87
CA HIS A 329 28.38 -8.74 10.84
C HIS A 329 27.67 -7.69 9.98
N PHE A 330 27.15 -6.64 10.63
CA PHE A 330 26.48 -5.54 9.93
C PHE A 330 27.38 -4.87 8.89
N CYS A 331 28.62 -4.52 9.25
CA CYS A 331 29.54 -3.81 8.36
C CYS A 331 29.96 -4.68 7.18
N VAL A 332 30.24 -5.97 7.43
CA VAL A 332 30.63 -6.92 6.37
C VAL A 332 29.48 -7.15 5.39
N LYS A 333 28.29 -7.46 5.90
CA LYS A 333 27.10 -7.70 5.06
C LYS A 333 26.69 -6.44 4.29
N LEU A 334 26.76 -5.26 4.91
CA LEU A 334 26.49 -3.99 4.22
C LEU A 334 27.42 -3.79 3.02
N LEU A 335 28.73 -4.01 3.21
CA LEU A 335 29.72 -3.89 2.13
C LEU A 335 29.46 -4.90 1.00
N GLU A 336 29.06 -6.13 1.34
CA GLU A 336 28.69 -7.15 0.35
C GLU A 336 27.47 -6.71 -0.47
N LEU A 337 26.42 -6.21 0.18
CA LEU A 337 25.22 -5.71 -0.49
C LEU A 337 25.53 -4.51 -1.39
N CYS A 338 26.35 -3.56 -0.93
CA CYS A 338 26.83 -2.45 -1.76
C CYS A 338 27.56 -2.95 -3.02
N LYS A 339 28.48 -3.92 -2.87
CA LYS A 339 29.22 -4.50 -4.01
C LYS A 339 28.30 -5.19 -5.00
N GLU A 340 27.32 -5.97 -4.54
CA GLU A 340 26.37 -6.65 -5.42
C GLU A 340 25.44 -5.64 -6.12
N GLU A 341 25.00 -4.59 -5.42
CA GLU A 341 24.11 -3.57 -5.97
C GLU A 341 24.75 -2.80 -7.14
N ILE A 342 26.03 -2.47 -7.03
CA ILE A 342 26.76 -1.75 -8.08
C ILE A 342 27.41 -2.65 -9.13
N LYS A 343 27.31 -3.96 -8.98
CA LYS A 343 27.98 -4.93 -9.84
C LYS A 343 27.54 -4.74 -11.29
N LYS A 344 28.49 -4.35 -12.15
CA LYS A 344 28.25 -4.03 -13.57
C LYS A 344 27.28 -2.86 -13.81
N SER A 345 26.95 -2.08 -12.79
CA SER A 345 26.11 -0.89 -12.95
C SER A 345 26.85 0.17 -13.78
N LYS A 346 26.09 0.85 -14.64
CA LYS A 346 26.55 2.02 -15.42
C LYS A 346 25.90 3.32 -14.94
N ASP A 347 25.00 3.24 -13.96
CA ASP A 347 24.35 4.42 -13.40
C ASP A 347 25.32 5.14 -12.45
N ILE A 348 25.76 6.33 -12.87
CA ILE A 348 26.71 7.15 -12.12
C ILE A 348 26.16 7.54 -10.75
N GLN A 349 24.86 7.85 -10.62
CA GLN A 349 24.27 8.25 -9.34
C GLN A 349 24.25 7.09 -8.35
N LYS A 350 23.94 5.89 -8.84
CA LYS A 350 23.98 4.66 -8.05
C LYS A 350 25.40 4.33 -7.59
N LEU A 351 26.39 4.42 -8.49
CA LEU A 351 27.80 4.22 -8.16
C LEU A 351 28.28 5.21 -7.09
N LEU A 352 28.01 6.50 -7.26
CA LEU A 352 28.40 7.53 -6.29
C LEU A 352 27.72 7.34 -4.93
N SER A 353 26.43 6.97 -4.93
CA SER A 353 25.68 6.71 -3.69
C SER A 353 26.27 5.52 -2.94
N SER A 354 26.66 4.45 -3.64
CA SER A 354 27.29 3.28 -3.02
C SER A 354 28.73 3.49 -2.58
N ILE A 355 29.50 4.37 -3.22
CA ILE A 355 30.87 4.71 -2.79
C ILE A 355 30.84 5.56 -1.51
N SER A 356 29.75 6.30 -1.30
CA SER A 356 29.57 7.14 -0.11
C SER A 356 29.20 6.33 1.13
N VAL A 357 28.68 5.12 0.95
CA VAL A 357 28.40 4.13 2.01
C VAL A 357 29.66 3.30 2.24
#